data_AF-A0A9P0GN09-F1
#
_entry.id   AF-A0A9P0GN09-F1
#
_cell.length_a   1.000
_cell.length_b   1.000
_cell.length_c   1.000
_cell.angle_alpha   90.00
_cell.angle_beta   90.00
_cell.angle_gamma   90.00
#
_symmetry.space_group_name_H-M   'P 1'
#
loop_
_entity.id
_entity.type
_entity.pdbx_description
1 polymer ?
#
loop_
_entity_poly.entity_id
_entity_poly.type
_entity_poly.pdbx_seq_one_letter_code
_entity_poly.pdbx_strand_id
1 'polypeptide(L)'
;MVTCTSPEAQLQPLMDVTVTIISKGGCEGSQQSQFKQKLESDIDSDSSIFQSCFVPLQLVSRDKNEKDLGNNPTPSSPRFCRPIRFRFIKETNDVTEEEIAHVKIAITSLVPTEADL
;
A
#
# COMPACT_ATOMS: atom_id res chain seq x y z
N MET A 1 20.53 54.44 -14.51
CA MET A 1 20.30 53.39 -13.50
C MET A 1 18.89 52.89 -13.67
N VAL A 2 18.72 51.69 -14.25
CA VAL A 2 17.41 51.06 -14.45
C VAL A 2 17.22 50.10 -13.28
N THR A 3 16.29 50.40 -12.37
CA THR A 3 15.92 49.48 -11.29
C THR A 3 14.89 48.52 -11.83
N CYS A 4 15.32 47.30 -12.16
CA CYS A 4 14.43 46.17 -12.39
C CYS A 4 13.85 45.73 -11.03
N THR A 5 12.64 46.16 -10.71
CA THR A 5 11.85 45.56 -9.64
C THR A 5 11.26 44.26 -10.18
N SER A 6 11.86 43.13 -9.79
CA SER A 6 11.23 41.81 -9.93
C SER A 6 9.88 41.84 -9.21
N PRO A 7 8.78 41.32 -9.80
CA PRO A 7 7.58 41.06 -9.02
C PRO A 7 7.96 40.00 -7.97
N GLU A 8 7.71 40.30 -6.69
CA GLU A 8 7.65 39.27 -5.67
C GLU A 8 6.59 38.25 -6.11
N ALA A 9 7.04 37.04 -6.45
CA ALA A 9 6.15 35.91 -6.60
C ALA A 9 5.45 35.73 -5.25
N GLN A 10 4.18 36.13 -5.18
CA GLN A 10 3.35 35.90 -4.03
C GLN A 10 3.24 34.38 -3.86
N LEU A 11 3.99 33.84 -2.90
CA LEU A 11 3.91 32.45 -2.51
C LEU A 11 2.48 32.24 -1.99
N GLN A 12 1.65 31.53 -2.75
CA GLN A 12 0.33 31.15 -2.26
C GLN A 12 0.51 30.30 -0.99
N PRO A 13 -0.31 30.49 0.05
CA PRO A 13 -0.20 29.70 1.27
C PRO A 13 -0.26 28.23 0.90
N LEU A 14 0.65 27.41 1.45
CA LEU A 14 0.61 25.97 1.34
C LEU A 14 -0.77 25.53 1.86
N MET A 15 -1.68 25.20 0.94
CA MET A 15 -3.00 24.74 1.32
C MET A 15 -2.83 23.33 1.84
N ASP A 16 -3.15 23.10 3.12
CA ASP A 16 -3.28 21.76 3.67
C ASP A 16 -4.44 21.07 2.97
N VAL A 17 -4.13 20.25 1.96
CA VAL A 17 -5.13 19.51 1.20
C VAL A 17 -5.32 18.15 1.84
N THR A 18 -6.54 17.85 2.27
CA THR A 18 -6.88 16.51 2.73
C THR A 18 -7.19 15.62 1.54
N VAL A 19 -6.45 14.52 1.44
CA VAL A 19 -6.55 13.58 0.33
C VAL A 19 -6.94 12.19 0.84
N THR A 20 -7.73 11.47 0.06
CA THR A 20 -8.14 10.08 0.34
C THR A 20 -7.55 9.16 -0.71
N ILE A 21 -6.88 8.11 -0.27
CA ILE A 21 -6.40 7.03 -1.14
C ILE A 21 -7.44 5.90 -1.11
N ILE A 22 -7.96 5.54 -2.27
CA ILE A 22 -8.78 4.35 -2.45
C ILE A 22 -7.86 3.21 -2.87
N SER A 23 -7.92 2.08 -2.17
CA SER A 23 -7.08 0.91 -2.42
C SER A 23 -7.92 -0.37 -2.43
N LYS A 24 -7.45 -1.39 -3.17
CA LYS A 24 -7.91 -2.78 -3.00
C LYS A 24 -6.87 -3.59 -2.24
N GLY A 25 -7.31 -4.52 -1.40
CA GLY A 25 -6.45 -5.47 -0.68
C GLY A 25 -6.85 -6.91 -0.96
N GLY A 26 -5.93 -7.83 -0.73
CA GLY A 26 -6.18 -9.26 -0.87
C GLY A 26 -5.04 -10.11 -0.32
N CYS A 27 -5.26 -11.40 -0.22
CA CYS A 27 -4.26 -12.40 0.16
C CYS A 27 -4.36 -13.62 -0.75
N GLU A 28 -3.24 -14.30 -0.97
CA GLU A 28 -3.15 -15.46 -1.85
C GLU A 28 -2.00 -16.38 -1.42
N GLY A 29 -2.21 -17.69 -1.54
CA GLY A 29 -1.19 -18.72 -1.37
C GLY A 29 -0.59 -19.22 -2.68
N SER A 30 0.68 -19.61 -2.63
CA SER A 30 1.39 -20.25 -3.73
C SER A 30 2.26 -21.39 -3.22
N GLN A 31 2.48 -22.40 -4.06
CA GLN A 31 3.41 -23.50 -3.81
C GLN A 31 4.69 -23.27 -4.61
N GLN A 32 5.84 -23.57 -4.01
CA GLN A 32 7.14 -23.37 -4.64
C GLN A 32 8.11 -24.53 -4.34
N SER A 33 9.18 -24.60 -5.14
CA SER A 33 10.30 -25.50 -4.90
C SER A 33 11.02 -25.11 -3.62
N GLN A 34 11.26 -26.07 -2.74
CA GLN A 34 11.99 -25.86 -1.50
C GLN A 34 13.46 -25.54 -1.77
N PHE A 35 14.01 -24.62 -0.98
CA PHE A 35 15.44 -24.36 -1.01
C PHE A 35 16.21 -25.51 -0.34
N LYS A 36 17.42 -25.81 -0.83
CA LYS A 36 18.22 -26.94 -0.34
C LYS A 36 19.00 -26.65 0.93
N GLN A 37 18.82 -25.47 1.53
CA GLN A 37 19.42 -25.15 2.81
C GLN A 37 18.65 -25.85 3.93
N LYS A 38 19.38 -26.49 4.84
CA LYS A 38 18.78 -27.07 6.04
C LYS A 38 18.22 -25.95 6.91
N LEU A 39 16.92 -26.02 7.22
CA LEU A 39 16.27 -25.13 8.18
C LEU A 39 16.62 -25.55 9.61
N GLU A 40 16.46 -24.63 10.57
CA GLU A 40 16.80 -24.88 11.97
C GLU A 40 15.90 -25.96 12.60
N SER A 41 14.63 -25.99 12.20
CA SER A 41 13.62 -26.92 12.69
C SER A 41 13.17 -27.89 11.60
N ASP A 42 13.01 -29.17 11.94
CA ASP A 42 12.56 -30.21 11.00
C ASP A 42 11.06 -30.09 10.64
N ILE A 43 10.29 -29.27 11.36
CA ILE A 43 8.89 -29.00 11.05
C ILE A 43 8.70 -27.77 10.14
N ASP A 44 9.74 -26.95 9.97
CA ASP A 44 9.66 -25.76 9.13
C ASP A 44 9.77 -26.14 7.65
N SER A 45 9.10 -25.39 6.78
CA SER A 45 9.15 -25.59 5.34
C SER A 45 8.93 -24.28 4.59
N ASP A 46 9.71 -24.07 3.54
CA ASP A 46 9.53 -22.99 2.57
C ASP A 46 8.76 -23.44 1.31
N SER A 47 8.15 -24.64 1.32
CA SER A 47 7.41 -25.20 0.17
C SER A 47 6.17 -24.40 -0.23
N SER A 48 5.70 -23.51 0.64
CA SER A 48 4.50 -22.71 0.41
C SER A 48 4.70 -21.31 0.94
N ILE A 49 4.20 -20.34 0.18
CA ILE A 49 4.15 -18.94 0.58
C ILE A 49 2.69 -18.53 0.68
N PHE A 50 2.37 -17.74 1.69
CA PHE A 50 1.12 -17.02 1.79
C PHE A 50 1.44 -15.53 1.95
N GLN A 51 0.83 -14.70 1.11
CA GLN A 51 1.08 -13.26 1.08
C GLN A 51 -0.22 -12.46 1.18
N SER A 52 -0.15 -11.31 1.85
CA SER A 52 -1.17 -10.27 1.78
C SER A 52 -0.61 -9.03 1.13
N CYS A 53 -1.39 -8.38 0.29
CA CYS A 53 -0.99 -7.24 -0.53
C CYS A 53 -2.11 -6.20 -0.63
N PHE A 54 -1.73 -4.97 -1.01
CA PHE A 54 -2.69 -3.96 -1.44
C PHE A 54 -2.22 -3.26 -2.72
N VAL A 55 -3.17 -2.66 -3.44
CA VAL A 55 -2.93 -1.89 -4.66
C VAL A 55 -3.65 -0.54 -4.51
N PRO A 56 -2.95 0.59 -4.58
CA PRO A 56 -3.58 1.90 -4.67
C PRO A 56 -4.29 2.03 -6.02
N LEU A 57 -5.52 2.51 -6.01
CA LEU A 57 -6.37 2.66 -7.18
C LEU A 57 -6.51 4.12 -7.60
N GLN A 58 -6.86 4.98 -6.64
CA GLN A 58 -7.22 6.36 -6.92
C GLN A 58 -6.85 7.27 -5.74
N LEU A 59 -6.53 8.52 -6.07
CA LEU A 59 -6.26 9.60 -5.14
C LEU A 59 -7.31 10.71 -5.33
N VAL A 60 -8.07 11.03 -4.29
CA VAL A 60 -9.19 11.97 -4.36
C VAL A 60 -9.03 13.08 -3.33
N SER A 61 -9.13 14.35 -3.73
CA SER A 61 -9.21 15.48 -2.80
C SER A 61 -10.59 15.52 -2.13
N ARG A 62 -10.65 15.76 -0.81
CA ARG A 62 -11.90 16.00 -0.08
C ARG A 62 -12.38 17.45 -0.10
N ASP A 63 -11.76 18.32 -0.89
CA ASP A 63 -12.22 19.69 -1.01
C ASP A 63 -13.61 19.77 -1.66
N LYS A 64 -14.25 20.95 -1.57
CA LYS A 64 -15.65 21.21 -1.99
C LYS A 64 -16.03 20.76 -3.42
N ASN A 65 -15.06 20.42 -4.26
CA ASN A 65 -15.24 20.01 -5.65
C ASN A 65 -14.75 18.58 -5.97
N GLU A 66 -14.48 17.73 -4.96
CA GLU A 66 -14.04 16.33 -5.08
C GLU A 66 -13.25 16.05 -6.37
N LYS A 67 -11.98 16.46 -6.37
CA LYS A 67 -11.14 16.38 -7.57
C LYS A 67 -10.33 15.09 -7.56
N ASP A 68 -10.39 14.35 -8.66
CA ASP A 68 -9.45 13.26 -8.94
C ASP A 68 -8.03 13.82 -9.13
N LEU A 69 -7.13 13.42 -8.25
CA LEU A 69 -5.72 13.84 -8.27
C LEU A 69 -4.85 12.83 -9.02
N GLY A 70 -5.33 11.61 -9.28
CA GLY A 70 -4.59 10.59 -9.99
C GLY A 70 -5.17 9.19 -9.84
N ASN A 71 -5.12 8.44 -10.93
CA ASN A 71 -5.51 7.04 -10.99
C ASN A 71 -4.32 6.14 -11.29
N ASN A 72 -4.35 4.92 -10.76
CA ASN A 72 -3.45 3.87 -11.18
C ASN A 72 -3.81 3.44 -12.61
N PRO A 73 -2.95 3.64 -13.61
CA PRO A 73 -3.27 3.33 -15.01
C PRO A 73 -3.34 1.83 -15.28
N THR A 74 -2.77 1.00 -14.40
CA THR A 74 -2.76 -0.47 -14.55
C THR A 74 -3.02 -1.18 -13.21
N PRO A 75 -4.27 -1.16 -12.71
CA PRO A 75 -4.61 -1.69 -11.37
C PRO A 75 -4.37 -3.19 -11.17
N SER A 76 -4.23 -3.95 -12.26
CA SER A 76 -3.94 -5.39 -12.22
C SER A 76 -2.46 -5.70 -12.47
N SER A 77 -1.62 -4.69 -12.67
CA SER A 77 -0.18 -4.92 -12.84
C SER A 77 0.47 -5.25 -11.50
N PRO A 78 1.32 -6.28 -11.42
CA PRO A 78 2.06 -6.59 -10.20
C PRO A 78 2.99 -5.45 -9.77
N ARG A 79 3.35 -4.53 -10.68
CA ARG A 79 4.17 -3.34 -10.38
C ARG A 79 3.57 -2.42 -9.30
N PHE A 80 2.24 -2.44 -9.15
CA PHE A 80 1.53 -1.65 -8.14
C PHE A 80 1.01 -2.48 -6.97
N CYS A 81 1.26 -3.79 -6.96
CA CYS A 81 0.90 -4.68 -5.86
C CYS A 81 1.95 -4.57 -4.76
N ARG A 82 1.61 -3.86 -3.69
CA ARG A 82 2.49 -3.61 -2.55
C ARG A 82 2.26 -4.70 -1.49
N PRO A 83 3.27 -5.49 -1.13
CA PRO A 83 3.12 -6.50 -0.11
C PRO A 83 2.98 -5.88 1.28
N ILE A 84 2.11 -6.47 2.09
CA ILE A 84 1.90 -6.15 3.51
C ILE A 84 2.65 -7.16 4.36
N ARG A 85 2.42 -8.46 4.12
CA ARG A 85 3.02 -9.56 4.90
C ARG A 85 3.30 -10.77 4.01
N PHE A 86 4.43 -11.44 4.27
CA PHE A 86 4.81 -12.72 3.67
C PHE A 86 5.01 -13.77 4.76
N ARG A 87 4.54 -14.99 4.52
CA ARG A 87 4.65 -16.12 5.45
C ARG A 87 5.01 -17.39 4.68
N PHE A 88 5.88 -18.22 5.22
CA PHE A 88 6.16 -19.57 4.70
C PHE A 88 5.18 -20.56 5.33
N ILE A 89 3.94 -20.54 4.85
CA ILE A 89 2.85 -21.38 5.35
C ILE A 89 1.93 -21.74 4.21
N LYS A 90 1.31 -22.92 4.27
CA LYS A 90 0.30 -23.33 3.31
C LYS A 90 -1.01 -22.58 3.56
N GLU A 91 -1.63 -22.10 2.49
CA GLU A 91 -2.96 -21.52 2.56
C GLU A 91 -3.99 -22.55 3.07
N THR A 92 -4.73 -22.14 4.10
CA THR A 92 -5.84 -22.86 4.72
C THR A 92 -6.89 -21.83 5.13
N ASN A 93 -8.13 -22.25 5.37
CA ASN A 93 -9.19 -21.33 5.81
C ASN A 93 -8.79 -20.56 7.07
N ASP A 94 -8.22 -21.26 8.07
CA ASP A 94 -7.79 -20.65 9.32
C ASP A 94 -6.70 -19.58 9.10
N VAL A 95 -5.71 -19.88 8.24
CA VAL A 95 -4.64 -18.93 7.89
C VAL A 95 -5.18 -17.71 7.15
N THR A 96 -6.16 -17.91 6.26
CA THR A 96 -6.80 -16.83 5.51
C THR A 96 -7.64 -15.95 6.44
N GLU A 97 -8.42 -16.54 7.34
CA GLU A 97 -9.20 -15.79 8.34
C GLU A 97 -8.30 -15.02 9.30
N GLU A 98 -7.21 -15.63 9.76
CA GLU A 98 -6.20 -14.98 10.61
C GLU A 98 -5.58 -13.76 9.91
N GLU A 99 -5.20 -13.89 8.63
CA GLU A 99 -4.61 -12.79 7.86
C GLU A 99 -5.62 -11.66 7.61
N ILE A 100 -6.86 -12.00 7.26
CA ILE A 100 -7.92 -11.01 7.08
C ILE A 100 -8.15 -10.26 8.39
N ALA A 101 -8.19 -10.95 9.53
CA ALA A 101 -8.33 -10.32 10.84
C ALA A 101 -7.12 -9.42 11.15
N HIS A 102 -5.90 -9.90 10.91
CA HIS A 102 -4.67 -9.13 11.09
C HIS A 102 -4.68 -7.82 10.29
N VAL A 103 -5.00 -7.88 9.00
CA VAL A 103 -5.05 -6.69 8.13
C VAL A 103 -6.19 -5.76 8.54
N LYS A 104 -7.37 -6.27 8.92
CA LYS A 104 -8.48 -5.44 9.40
C LYS A 104 -8.11 -4.67 10.68
N ILE A 105 -7.47 -5.33 11.64
CA ILE A 105 -6.98 -4.69 12.86
C ILE A 105 -6.00 -3.58 12.52
N ALA A 106 -5.02 -3.85 11.63
CA ALA A 106 -4.08 -2.85 11.17
C ALA A 106 -4.80 -1.63 10.55
N ILE A 107 -5.77 -1.87 9.66
CA ILE A 107 -6.59 -0.82 9.03
C ILE A 107 -7.32 0.03 10.09
N THR A 108 -7.94 -0.60 11.10
CA THR A 108 -8.66 0.13 12.16
C THR A 108 -7.75 0.99 13.03
N SER A 109 -6.45 0.67 13.09
CA SER A 109 -5.45 1.43 13.85
C SER A 109 -4.72 2.50 13.02
N LEU A 110 -5.03 2.63 11.72
CA LEU A 110 -4.39 3.63 10.85
C LEU A 110 -4.77 5.05 11.26
N VAL A 111 -3.77 5.92 11.21
CA VAL A 111 -3.94 7.38 11.31
C VAL A 111 -3.64 8.01 9.95
N PRO A 112 -4.19 9.21 9.65
CA PRO A 112 -3.84 9.93 8.43
C PRO A 112 -2.32 10.15 8.33
N THR A 113 -1.78 9.97 7.13
CA THR A 113 -0.37 10.25 6.84
C THR A 113 -0.19 11.73 6.51
N GLU A 114 0.72 12.40 7.21
CA GLU A 114 1.22 13.72 6.82
C GLU A 114 2.38 13.55 5.84
N ALA A 115 2.35 14.25 4.70
CA ALA A 115 3.38 14.18 3.69
C ALA A 115 3.59 15.55 3.05
N ASP A 116 4.84 15.98 3.01
CA ASP A 116 5.26 17.12 2.18
C ASP A 116 5.41 16.61 0.74
N LEU A 117 4.51 17.06 -0.14
CA LEU A 117 4.51 16.74 -1.57
C LEU A 117 5.09 17.88 -2.40
#